data_AF-A0A7K2MVI3-F1
#
_entry.id   AF-A0A7K2MVI3-F1
#
_cell.length_a   1.000
_cell.length_b   1.000
_cell.length_c   1.000
_cell.angle_alpha   90.00
_cell.angle_beta   90.00
_cell.angle_gamma   90.00
#
_symmetry.space_group_name_H-M   'P 1'
#
loop_
_entity.id
_entity.type
_entity.pdbx_description
1 polymer ?
#
loop_
_entity_poly.entity_id
_entity_poly.type
_entity_poly.pdbx_seq_one_letter_code
_entity_poly.pdbx_strand_id
1 'polypeptide(L)'
;SKVAETLAEFRGNFRYNLLDENLRRFNARVPSIVQWDDHEVRNNWYPGQVIAATDDRYTEKSVDVLAARARRAFAEYFPVSTLRPGAREGRVHRVLRQGPLLDVFVLDMRTYRNANSPGGQTVDPQGILGREQLEWLKRELARSRAVWKVIAADMPIGLVVPDATEGAPNIEAIAQGDPGAPLGRELQIAELLRFVKHRRITGTVWLTADVHHTSAQHYQPSRAAFDDFEPFWEFVSGPLNAGAFPASELDGTFGPERVFVKAPTASNVSPAGGYQFFGEVDIDGDSAEMTVRLREQDGTVLFTKVLRPGRVGQ
;
A
#
# COMPACT_ATOMS: atom_id res chain seq x y z
N SER A 1 14.87 -19.40 -9.22
CA SER A 1 14.79 -19.98 -7.86
C SER A 1 13.52 -20.80 -7.73
N LYS A 2 13.43 -21.69 -6.73
CA LYS A 2 12.19 -22.42 -6.41
C LYS A 2 11.17 -21.46 -5.76
N VAL A 3 9.88 -21.61 -6.07
CA VAL A 3 8.79 -20.92 -5.36
C VAL A 3 8.56 -21.53 -3.98
N ALA A 4 8.01 -20.77 -3.04
CA ALA A 4 7.67 -21.28 -1.71
C ALA A 4 6.24 -21.84 -1.71
N GLU A 5 6.09 -23.07 -1.22
CA GLU A 5 4.79 -23.75 -1.17
C GLU A 5 4.48 -24.23 0.24
N THR A 6 5.48 -24.74 0.94
CA THR A 6 5.38 -25.25 2.31
C THR A 6 5.67 -24.15 3.33
N LEU A 7 5.16 -24.33 4.55
CA LEU A 7 5.50 -23.42 5.67
C LEU A 7 7.02 -23.34 5.92
N ALA A 8 7.75 -24.43 5.73
CA ALA A 8 9.21 -24.45 5.90
C ALA A 8 9.91 -23.56 4.86
N GLU A 9 9.43 -23.53 3.62
CA GLU A 9 9.97 -22.68 2.56
C GLU A 9 9.63 -21.21 2.78
N PHE A 10 8.40 -20.89 3.17
CA PHE A 10 8.05 -19.52 3.56
C PHE A 10 8.93 -19.02 4.71
N ARG A 11 9.10 -19.84 5.77
CA ARG A 11 10.04 -19.52 6.86
C ARG A 11 11.48 -19.33 6.36
N GLY A 12 11.90 -20.10 5.36
CA GLY A 12 13.19 -19.95 4.70
C GLY A 12 13.34 -18.60 4.01
N ASN A 13 12.33 -18.18 3.24
CA ASN A 13 12.31 -16.88 2.56
C ASN A 13 12.37 -15.70 3.54
N PHE A 14 11.60 -15.73 4.64
CA PHE A 14 11.69 -14.69 5.67
C PHE A 14 13.06 -14.70 6.37
N ARG A 15 13.61 -15.88 6.67
CA ARG A 15 14.94 -16.01 7.28
C ARG A 15 16.05 -15.52 6.38
N TYR A 16 15.95 -15.70 5.07
CA TYR A 16 16.96 -15.29 4.10
C TYR A 16 17.31 -13.80 4.24
N ASN A 17 16.30 -12.92 4.34
CA ASN A 17 16.54 -11.48 4.54
C ASN A 17 17.28 -11.20 5.85
N LEU A 18 17.01 -11.98 6.91
CA LEU A 18 17.71 -11.87 8.19
C LEU A 18 19.12 -12.48 8.17
N LEU A 19 19.63 -12.97 7.04
CA LEU A 19 21.06 -13.30 6.92
C LEU A 19 21.91 -12.03 6.72
N ASP A 20 21.31 -10.95 6.24
CA ASP A 20 21.99 -9.67 6.03
C ASP A 20 22.27 -8.96 7.37
N GLU A 21 23.54 -8.59 7.60
CA GLU A 21 23.96 -7.94 8.84
C GLU A 21 23.38 -6.52 8.97
N ASN A 22 23.24 -5.78 7.88
CA ASN A 22 22.72 -4.41 7.90
C ASN A 22 21.25 -4.41 8.29
N LEU A 23 20.44 -5.32 7.73
CA LEU A 23 19.03 -5.46 8.08
C LEU A 23 18.87 -5.86 9.54
N ARG A 24 19.67 -6.82 10.04
CA ARG A 24 19.65 -7.19 11.45
C ARG A 24 20.01 -6.02 12.37
N ARG A 25 21.04 -5.25 12.03
CA ARG A 25 21.47 -4.07 12.79
C ARG A 25 20.40 -2.99 12.82
N PHE A 26 19.72 -2.76 11.69
CA PHE A 26 18.58 -1.84 11.58
C PHE A 26 17.43 -2.30 12.49
N ASN A 27 16.99 -3.56 12.35
CA ASN A 27 15.89 -4.13 13.13
C ASN A 27 16.18 -4.16 14.64
N ALA A 28 17.45 -4.23 15.05
CA ALA A 28 17.85 -4.19 16.46
C ALA A 28 17.77 -2.78 17.08
N ARG A 29 17.65 -1.71 16.28
CA ARG A 29 17.68 -0.32 16.74
C ARG A 29 16.43 0.47 16.40
N VAL A 30 15.71 0.08 15.36
CA VAL A 30 14.57 0.83 14.82
C VAL A 30 13.30 -0.01 14.99
N PRO A 31 12.35 0.42 15.86
CA PRO A 31 11.03 -0.20 15.93
C PRO A 31 10.32 -0.10 14.57
N SER A 32 9.80 -1.22 14.06
CA SER A 32 9.15 -1.26 12.76
C SER A 32 7.63 -1.43 12.88
N ILE A 33 6.88 -0.61 12.15
CA ILE A 33 5.47 -0.86 11.85
C ILE A 33 5.44 -1.61 10.53
N VAL A 34 5.18 -2.92 10.59
CA VAL A 34 5.21 -3.79 9.40
C VAL A 34 3.80 -3.95 8.81
N GLN A 35 3.72 -3.84 7.50
CA GLN A 35 2.58 -4.19 6.64
C GLN A 35 3.07 -5.25 5.64
N TRP A 36 2.16 -6.02 5.08
CA TRP A 36 2.47 -6.97 4.01
C TRP A 36 1.84 -6.53 2.69
N ASP A 37 2.31 -7.13 1.60
CA ASP A 37 1.74 -7.00 0.27
C ASP A 37 1.66 -8.39 -0.38
N ASP A 38 1.71 -8.50 -1.70
CA ASP A 38 1.64 -9.78 -2.41
C ASP A 38 2.86 -10.66 -2.21
N HIS A 39 4.06 -10.08 -2.25
CA HIS A 39 5.31 -10.81 -2.32
C HIS A 39 5.67 -11.58 -1.03
N GLU A 40 4.96 -11.34 0.08
CA GLU A 40 4.96 -12.23 1.25
C GLU A 40 4.34 -13.61 0.95
N VAL A 41 3.49 -13.72 -0.08
CA VAL A 41 2.82 -14.95 -0.53
C VAL A 41 3.24 -15.32 -1.95
N ARG A 42 2.81 -14.53 -2.93
CA ARG A 42 3.02 -14.69 -4.38
C ARG A 42 2.54 -13.43 -5.09
N ASN A 43 3.29 -12.99 -6.10
CA ASN A 43 2.95 -11.87 -6.98
C ASN A 43 1.45 -11.82 -7.36
N ASN A 44 0.82 -10.67 -7.18
CA ASN A 44 -0.56 -10.32 -7.55
C ASN A 44 -1.65 -11.24 -6.98
N TRP A 45 -1.42 -11.86 -5.82
CA TRP A 45 -2.38 -12.81 -5.28
C TRP A 45 -3.66 -12.15 -4.75
N TYR A 46 -4.77 -12.90 -4.82
CA TYR A 46 -6.05 -12.56 -4.24
C TYR A 46 -6.73 -13.81 -3.62
N PRO A 47 -7.64 -13.65 -2.65
CA PRO A 47 -8.36 -14.77 -2.03
C PRO A 47 -9.14 -15.60 -3.06
N GLY A 48 -9.07 -16.93 -2.95
CA GLY A 48 -9.72 -17.85 -3.87
C GLY A 48 -9.02 -18.03 -5.22
N GLN A 49 -7.87 -17.38 -5.46
CA GLN A 49 -7.09 -17.59 -6.67
C GLN A 49 -6.64 -19.06 -6.78
N VAL A 50 -6.76 -19.61 -7.99
CA VAL A 50 -6.21 -20.91 -8.36
C VAL A 50 -5.12 -20.68 -9.39
N ILE A 51 -3.88 -21.03 -9.04
CA ILE A 51 -2.74 -20.90 -9.96
C ILE A 51 -2.99 -21.78 -11.18
N ALA A 52 -2.75 -21.22 -12.37
CA ALA A 52 -2.93 -21.92 -13.63
C ALA A 52 -2.23 -23.29 -13.63
N ALA A 53 -2.90 -24.30 -14.19
CA ALA A 53 -2.35 -25.65 -14.29
C ALA A 53 -1.02 -25.67 -15.06
N THR A 54 -0.87 -24.77 -16.04
CA THR A 54 0.33 -24.57 -16.86
C THR A 54 1.53 -23.97 -16.12
N ASP A 55 1.35 -23.44 -14.91
CA ASP A 55 2.46 -22.93 -14.10
C ASP A 55 3.10 -24.08 -13.31
N ASP A 56 3.98 -24.82 -13.97
CA ASP A 56 4.65 -26.02 -13.44
C ASP A 56 5.62 -25.73 -12.28
N ARG A 57 5.81 -24.45 -11.92
CA ARG A 57 6.61 -24.08 -10.73
C ARG A 57 5.90 -24.47 -9.43
N TYR A 58 4.57 -24.54 -9.45
CA TYR A 58 3.73 -24.83 -8.29
C TYR A 58 3.07 -26.21 -8.40
N THR A 59 3.21 -27.01 -7.35
CA THR A 59 2.42 -28.22 -7.12
C THR A 59 1.13 -27.90 -6.36
N GLU A 60 1.21 -27.03 -5.34
CA GLU A 60 0.05 -26.46 -4.65
C GLU A 60 -0.54 -25.33 -5.48
N LYS A 61 -1.78 -25.52 -5.94
CA LYS A 61 -2.45 -24.54 -6.81
C LYS A 61 -3.40 -23.61 -6.06
N SER A 62 -3.80 -23.95 -4.83
CA SER A 62 -4.67 -23.09 -4.03
C SER A 62 -3.86 -21.98 -3.37
N VAL A 63 -4.10 -20.74 -3.78
CA VAL A 63 -3.44 -19.59 -3.18
C VAL A 63 -3.87 -19.37 -1.73
N ASP A 64 -5.09 -19.73 -1.35
CA ASP A 64 -5.53 -19.64 0.05
C ASP A 64 -4.66 -20.51 0.98
N VAL A 65 -4.25 -21.69 0.49
CA VAL A 65 -3.33 -22.57 1.23
C VAL A 65 -1.94 -21.93 1.35
N LEU A 66 -1.43 -21.33 0.27
CA LEU A 66 -0.15 -20.61 0.27
C LEU A 66 -0.20 -19.40 1.21
N ALA A 67 -1.25 -18.58 1.13
CA ALA A 67 -1.46 -17.40 1.95
C ALA A 67 -1.54 -17.75 3.44
N ALA A 68 -2.23 -18.85 3.81
CA ALA A 68 -2.28 -19.30 5.20
C ALA A 68 -0.89 -19.69 5.75
N ARG A 69 -0.07 -20.37 4.93
CA ARG A 69 1.31 -20.77 5.30
C ARG A 69 2.24 -19.55 5.38
N ALA A 70 2.19 -18.69 4.38
CA ALA A 70 2.93 -17.43 4.30
C ALA A 70 2.62 -16.51 5.48
N ARG A 71 1.33 -16.30 5.79
CA ARG A 71 0.87 -15.48 6.91
C ARG A 71 1.37 -16.00 8.26
N ARG A 72 1.41 -17.32 8.45
CA ARG A 72 2.00 -17.90 9.65
C ARG A 72 3.49 -17.59 9.75
N ALA A 73 4.24 -17.74 8.67
CA ALA A 73 5.66 -17.38 8.65
C ALA A 73 5.86 -15.86 8.87
N PHE A 74 5.08 -15.01 8.21
CA PHE A 74 5.10 -13.56 8.40
C PHE A 74 4.91 -13.18 9.87
N ALA A 75 3.93 -13.76 10.56
CA ALA A 75 3.69 -13.54 11.99
C ALA A 75 4.81 -14.05 12.91
N GLU A 76 5.57 -15.06 12.48
CA GLU A 76 6.70 -15.61 13.23
C GLU A 76 7.98 -14.76 13.08
N TYR A 77 8.14 -14.06 11.96
CA TYR A 77 9.36 -13.28 11.65
C TYR A 77 9.21 -11.76 11.81
N PHE A 78 7.99 -11.23 11.86
CA PHE A 78 7.73 -9.81 12.10
C PHE A 78 6.95 -9.55 13.39
N PRO A 79 7.23 -8.44 14.11
CA PRO A 79 6.61 -8.13 15.39
C PRO A 79 5.20 -7.53 15.23
N VAL A 80 4.27 -8.25 14.60
CA VAL A 80 2.87 -7.81 14.42
C VAL A 80 2.00 -8.36 15.55
N SER A 81 1.72 -7.53 16.56
CA SER A 81 1.00 -7.94 17.78
C SER A 81 -0.37 -8.57 17.52
N THR A 82 -1.10 -8.07 16.53
CA THR A 82 -2.45 -8.53 16.13
C THR A 82 -2.45 -9.85 15.36
N LEU A 83 -1.28 -10.39 15.00
CA LEU A 83 -1.11 -11.67 14.31
C LEU A 83 -0.46 -12.75 15.18
N ARG A 84 -0.09 -12.46 16.42
CA ARG A 84 0.53 -13.44 17.30
C ARG A 84 -0.43 -14.60 17.58
N PRO A 85 0.06 -15.84 17.75
CA PRO A 85 -0.79 -16.96 18.17
C PRO A 85 -1.59 -16.59 19.43
N GLY A 86 -2.91 -16.77 19.37
CA GLY A 86 -3.82 -16.41 20.47
C GLY A 86 -4.25 -14.93 20.52
N ALA A 87 -3.79 -14.08 19.60
CA ALA A 87 -4.32 -12.72 19.46
C ALA A 87 -5.80 -12.78 19.06
N ARG A 88 -6.63 -11.96 19.71
CA ARG A 88 -8.08 -11.93 19.47
C ARG A 88 -8.42 -11.42 18.07
N GLU A 89 -7.60 -10.50 17.55
CA GLU A 89 -7.85 -9.82 16.30
C GLU A 89 -7.51 -10.68 15.09
N GLY A 90 -6.39 -11.42 15.14
CA GLY A 90 -5.94 -12.26 14.03
C GLY A 90 -6.00 -11.53 12.69
N ARG A 91 -5.40 -10.35 12.55
CA ARG A 91 -5.43 -9.53 11.31
C ARG A 91 -4.22 -8.60 11.20
N VAL A 92 -3.86 -8.22 9.96
CA VAL A 92 -2.74 -7.29 9.68
C VAL A 92 -3.16 -5.84 9.94
N HIS A 93 -4.34 -5.45 9.46
CA HIS A 93 -4.81 -4.07 9.58
C HIS A 93 -5.07 -3.68 11.03
N ARG A 94 -4.60 -2.49 11.42
CA ARG A 94 -4.61 -1.99 12.80
C ARG A 94 -4.31 -0.50 12.85
N VAL A 95 -4.58 0.13 13.99
CA VAL A 95 -4.17 1.52 14.25
C VAL A 95 -3.05 1.53 15.28
N LEU A 96 -1.94 2.20 14.96
CA LEU A 96 -0.90 2.53 15.94
C LEU A 96 -1.06 3.99 16.33
N ARG A 97 -1.33 4.23 17.61
CA ARG A 97 -1.57 5.57 18.16
C ARG A 97 -0.29 6.09 18.81
N GLN A 98 0.25 7.18 18.29
CA GLN A 98 1.52 7.78 18.71
C GLN A 98 1.26 9.18 19.29
N GLY A 99 0.85 9.20 20.55
CA GLY A 99 0.53 10.43 21.27
C GLY A 99 -0.60 11.23 20.60
N PRO A 100 -0.64 12.56 20.79
CA PRO A 100 -1.66 13.42 20.20
C PRO A 100 -1.41 13.76 18.73
N LEU A 101 -0.22 13.49 18.20
CA LEU A 101 0.19 13.96 16.88
C LEU A 101 -0.17 13.00 15.76
N LEU A 102 0.00 11.69 15.96
CA LEU A 102 -0.03 10.73 14.86
C LEU A 102 -0.82 9.48 15.21
N ASP A 103 -1.81 9.16 14.38
CA ASP A 103 -2.36 7.82 14.25
C ASP A 103 -1.94 7.25 12.89
N VAL A 104 -1.37 6.03 12.88
CA VAL A 104 -1.03 5.28 11.67
C VAL A 104 -2.05 4.17 11.47
N PHE A 105 -2.83 4.27 10.39
CA PHE A 105 -3.81 3.30 9.95
C PHE A 105 -3.14 2.36 8.95
N VAL A 106 -2.67 1.23 9.44
CA VAL A 106 -2.06 0.19 8.60
C VAL A 106 -3.18 -0.62 7.98
N LEU A 107 -3.23 -0.67 6.66
CA LEU A 107 -4.22 -1.43 5.91
C LEU A 107 -3.75 -2.86 5.64
N ASP A 108 -4.67 -3.66 5.11
CA ASP A 108 -4.39 -4.97 4.50
C ASP A 108 -5.24 -5.05 3.24
N MET A 109 -4.64 -4.73 2.10
CA MET A 109 -5.37 -4.73 0.83
C MET A 109 -5.13 -6.03 0.05
N ARG A 110 -4.76 -7.11 0.76
CA ARG A 110 -4.56 -8.46 0.20
C ARG A 110 -5.58 -9.46 0.72
N THR A 111 -5.76 -9.56 2.04
CA THR A 111 -6.64 -10.59 2.63
C THR A 111 -8.10 -10.48 2.21
N TYR A 112 -8.58 -9.27 1.95
CA TYR A 112 -10.02 -8.97 1.88
C TYR A 112 -10.50 -8.54 0.50
N ARG A 113 -9.57 -8.32 -0.43
CA ARG A 113 -9.85 -7.83 -1.78
C ARG A 113 -10.62 -8.84 -2.62
N ASN A 114 -11.31 -8.36 -3.64
CA ASN A 114 -11.85 -9.20 -4.71
C ASN A 114 -10.76 -9.66 -5.69
N ALA A 115 -11.14 -10.56 -6.60
CA ALA A 115 -10.28 -11.06 -7.66
C ALA A 115 -9.77 -9.95 -8.58
N ASN A 116 -8.56 -10.14 -9.12
CA ASN A 116 -8.05 -9.29 -10.20
C ASN A 116 -8.94 -9.44 -11.43
N SER A 117 -9.27 -8.31 -12.03
CA SER A 117 -10.20 -8.23 -13.15
C SER A 117 -9.89 -6.99 -13.99
N PRO A 118 -10.52 -6.80 -15.16
CA PRO A 118 -10.34 -5.59 -15.95
C PRO A 118 -10.81 -4.29 -15.26
N GLY A 119 -11.48 -4.37 -14.09
CA GLY A 119 -11.83 -3.20 -13.29
C GLY A 119 -13.09 -2.43 -13.69
N GLY A 120 -13.81 -2.86 -14.73
CA GLY A 120 -14.99 -2.16 -15.25
C GLY A 120 -16.31 -2.40 -14.49
N GLN A 121 -16.29 -2.96 -13.27
CA GLN A 121 -17.52 -3.25 -12.53
C GLN A 121 -18.21 -1.96 -12.06
N THR A 122 -19.53 -1.86 -12.25
CA THR A 122 -20.34 -0.75 -11.72
C THR A 122 -20.82 -0.96 -10.28
N VAL A 123 -20.71 -2.20 -9.79
CA VAL A 123 -21.02 -2.59 -8.41
C VAL A 123 -19.97 -3.58 -7.94
N ASP A 124 -19.28 -3.24 -6.85
CA ASP A 124 -18.24 -4.08 -6.25
C ASP A 124 -18.30 -3.98 -4.71
N PRO A 125 -19.15 -4.78 -4.05
CA PRO A 125 -19.35 -4.67 -2.60
C PRO A 125 -18.12 -5.10 -1.78
N GLN A 126 -17.24 -5.92 -2.38
CA GLN A 126 -16.01 -6.39 -1.76
C GLN A 126 -14.88 -5.37 -1.94
N GLY A 127 -14.61 -4.92 -3.16
CA GLY A 127 -13.58 -3.92 -3.44
C GLY A 127 -12.18 -4.38 -2.99
N ILE A 128 -11.31 -3.42 -2.69
CA ILE A 128 -9.89 -3.66 -2.39
C ILE A 128 -9.61 -3.93 -0.90
N LEU A 129 -10.42 -3.38 0.01
CA LEU A 129 -10.30 -3.53 1.46
C LEU A 129 -11.24 -4.61 2.02
N GLY A 130 -12.25 -5.06 1.26
CA GLY A 130 -13.38 -5.77 1.83
C GLY A 130 -14.26 -4.87 2.72
N ARG A 131 -15.49 -5.32 2.96
CA ARG A 131 -16.48 -4.51 3.69
C ARG A 131 -16.14 -4.30 5.16
N GLU A 132 -15.62 -5.32 5.83
CA GLU A 132 -15.28 -5.25 7.25
C GLU A 132 -14.16 -4.23 7.52
N GLN A 133 -13.08 -4.27 6.74
CA GLN A 133 -11.96 -3.35 6.90
C GLN A 133 -12.36 -1.92 6.53
N LEU A 134 -13.16 -1.71 5.48
CA LEU A 134 -13.61 -0.36 5.14
C LEU A 134 -14.43 0.27 6.28
N GLU A 135 -15.40 -0.46 6.84
CA GLU A 135 -16.21 0.04 7.96
C GLU A 135 -15.38 0.21 9.24
N TRP A 136 -14.37 -0.65 9.45
CA TRP A 136 -13.37 -0.43 10.49
C TRP A 136 -12.60 0.87 10.26
N LEU A 137 -12.09 1.13 9.05
CA LEU A 137 -11.30 2.30 8.72
C LEU A 137 -12.13 3.59 8.91
N LYS A 138 -13.36 3.63 8.37
CA LYS A 138 -14.29 4.75 8.54
C LYS A 138 -14.54 5.04 10.03
N ARG A 139 -14.78 4.00 10.83
CA ARG A 139 -15.00 4.14 12.28
C ARG A 139 -13.76 4.64 13.01
N GLU A 140 -12.59 4.09 12.74
CA GLU A 140 -11.37 4.48 13.44
C GLU A 140 -10.90 5.89 13.03
N LEU A 141 -11.02 6.27 11.75
CA LEU A 141 -10.75 7.63 11.29
C LEU A 141 -11.67 8.65 11.97
N ALA A 142 -12.98 8.35 12.08
CA ALA A 142 -13.94 9.23 12.75
C ALA A 142 -13.73 9.34 14.27
N ARG A 143 -13.10 8.33 14.89
CA ARG A 143 -12.77 8.33 16.33
C ARG A 143 -11.43 8.99 16.65
N SER A 144 -10.52 9.03 15.69
CA SER A 144 -9.17 9.57 15.89
C SER A 144 -9.21 11.06 16.22
N ARG A 145 -8.47 11.43 17.27
CA ARG A 145 -8.22 12.82 17.67
C ARG A 145 -6.80 13.27 17.36
N ALA A 146 -5.99 12.41 16.73
CA ALA A 146 -4.64 12.76 16.35
C ALA A 146 -4.64 13.87 15.29
N VAL A 147 -3.62 14.73 15.33
CA VAL A 147 -3.43 15.80 14.33
C VAL A 147 -3.34 15.19 12.92
N TRP A 148 -2.52 14.17 12.77
CA TRP A 148 -2.28 13.45 11.53
C TRP A 148 -2.83 12.03 11.57
N LYS A 149 -3.50 11.64 10.49
CA LYS A 149 -4.08 10.33 10.25
C LYS A 149 -3.41 9.78 9.00
N VAL A 150 -2.26 9.14 9.20
CA VAL A 150 -1.48 8.55 8.12
C VAL A 150 -2.11 7.21 7.75
N ILE A 151 -2.52 7.06 6.50
CA ILE A 151 -3.06 5.82 5.95
C ILE A 151 -1.92 5.14 5.20
N ALA A 152 -1.40 4.08 5.80
CA ALA A 152 -0.38 3.22 5.20
C ALA A 152 -1.11 2.17 4.35
N ALA A 153 -1.05 2.36 3.04
CA ALA A 153 -1.66 1.48 2.06
C ALA A 153 -0.55 0.73 1.31
N ASP A 154 -0.74 -0.55 1.06
CA ASP A 154 0.27 -1.39 0.41
C ASP A 154 0.34 -1.04 -1.10
N MET A 155 -0.81 -0.77 -1.73
CA MET A 155 -0.92 -0.33 -3.13
C MET A 155 -1.31 1.15 -3.31
N PRO A 156 -1.00 1.74 -4.49
CA PRO A 156 -1.33 3.13 -4.80
C PRO A 156 -2.81 3.38 -5.13
N ILE A 157 -3.23 4.63 -4.98
CA ILE A 157 -4.62 5.06 -5.20
C ILE A 157 -4.92 5.33 -6.67
N GLY A 158 -4.09 6.17 -7.32
CA GLY A 158 -4.35 6.65 -8.69
C GLY A 158 -3.37 6.14 -9.74
N LEU A 159 -2.45 5.24 -9.37
CA LEU A 159 -1.52 4.63 -10.31
C LEU A 159 -2.12 3.34 -10.86
N VAL A 160 -2.15 3.23 -12.18
CA VAL A 160 -2.59 2.02 -12.87
C VAL A 160 -1.48 0.97 -12.72
N VAL A 161 -1.81 -0.19 -12.17
CA VAL A 161 -0.88 -1.32 -12.01
C VAL A 161 -1.46 -2.51 -12.77
N PRO A 162 -1.00 -2.77 -14.01
CA PRO A 162 -1.49 -3.89 -14.81
C PRO A 162 -1.07 -5.24 -14.23
N ASP A 163 -2.00 -6.20 -14.21
CA ASP A 163 -1.74 -7.59 -13.89
C ASP A 163 -1.92 -8.46 -15.13
N ALA A 164 -0.81 -8.90 -15.71
CA ALA A 164 -0.80 -9.82 -16.83
C ALA A 164 -0.56 -11.29 -16.41
N THR A 165 -0.55 -11.61 -15.11
CA THR A 165 -0.13 -12.94 -14.61
C THR A 165 -1.01 -14.10 -15.10
N GLU A 166 -2.25 -13.83 -15.49
CA GLU A 166 -3.21 -14.82 -16.01
C GLU A 166 -3.54 -14.59 -17.49
N GLY A 167 -2.75 -13.80 -18.21
CA GLY A 167 -2.95 -13.55 -19.65
C GLY A 167 -4.19 -12.71 -19.99
N ALA A 168 -4.86 -12.15 -18.99
CA ALA A 168 -5.95 -11.19 -19.11
C ALA A 168 -5.44 -9.77 -18.80
N PRO A 169 -6.05 -8.71 -19.36
CA PRO A 169 -5.73 -7.33 -19.02
C PRO A 169 -6.36 -6.95 -17.68
N ASN A 170 -5.94 -7.62 -16.61
CA ASN A 170 -6.44 -7.36 -15.27
C ASN A 170 -5.69 -6.20 -14.61
N ILE A 171 -6.26 -5.71 -13.52
CA ILE A 171 -5.67 -4.65 -12.69
C ILE A 171 -5.35 -5.21 -11.31
N GLU A 172 -4.15 -4.87 -10.84
CA GLU A 172 -3.63 -5.20 -9.52
C GLU A 172 -4.05 -4.15 -8.48
N ALA A 173 -3.86 -2.86 -8.74
CA ALA A 173 -4.13 -1.82 -7.74
C ALA A 173 -5.60 -1.35 -7.74
N ILE A 174 -5.82 -0.13 -7.23
CA ILE A 174 -7.13 0.52 -7.16
C ILE A 174 -7.56 1.06 -8.52
N ALA A 175 -6.69 1.85 -9.16
CA ALA A 175 -6.99 2.58 -10.38
C ALA A 175 -7.07 1.65 -11.59
N GLN A 176 -8.20 1.69 -12.31
CA GLN A 176 -8.48 0.73 -13.39
C GLN A 176 -8.07 1.21 -14.79
N GLY A 177 -7.79 2.51 -14.98
CA GLY A 177 -7.25 3.10 -16.20
C GLY A 177 -8.25 3.89 -17.04
N ASP A 178 -9.55 3.81 -16.77
CA ASP A 178 -10.58 4.69 -17.33
C ASP A 178 -10.70 5.96 -16.45
N PRO A 179 -10.37 7.16 -16.97
CA PRO A 179 -10.36 8.40 -16.19
C PRO A 179 -11.76 8.95 -15.84
N GLY A 180 -12.83 8.19 -16.14
CA GLY A 180 -14.21 8.55 -15.92
C GLY A 180 -14.69 8.34 -14.48
N ALA A 181 -16.00 8.08 -14.35
CA ALA A 181 -16.62 7.82 -13.06
C ALA A 181 -15.99 6.58 -12.37
N PRO A 182 -15.94 6.51 -11.03
CA PRO A 182 -15.30 5.41 -10.33
C PRO A 182 -15.90 4.06 -10.73
N LEU A 183 -15.05 3.11 -11.09
CA LEU A 183 -15.41 1.73 -11.41
C LEU A 183 -14.56 0.74 -10.61
N GLY A 184 -15.05 -0.49 -10.51
CA GLY A 184 -14.36 -1.58 -9.82
C GLY A 184 -13.97 -1.18 -8.39
N ARG A 185 -12.67 -1.27 -8.12
CA ARG A 185 -12.10 -1.00 -6.78
C ARG A 185 -12.11 0.49 -6.42
N GLU A 186 -12.18 1.39 -7.38
CA GLU A 186 -12.28 2.84 -7.14
C GLU A 186 -13.58 3.21 -6.43
N LEU A 187 -14.66 2.44 -6.64
CA LEU A 187 -15.95 2.66 -5.96
C LEU A 187 -15.79 2.70 -4.44
N GLN A 188 -14.93 1.84 -3.90
CA GLN A 188 -14.69 1.76 -2.46
C GLN A 188 -13.85 2.94 -1.94
N ILE A 189 -12.91 3.42 -2.76
CA ILE A 189 -12.12 4.62 -2.42
C ILE A 189 -12.97 5.87 -2.53
N ALA A 190 -13.84 5.98 -3.54
CA ALA A 190 -14.82 7.05 -3.67
C ALA A 190 -15.75 7.10 -2.43
N GLU A 191 -16.21 5.95 -1.95
CA GLU A 191 -17.00 5.84 -0.71
C GLU A 191 -16.22 6.36 0.53
N LEU A 192 -14.95 5.97 0.66
CA LEU A 192 -14.09 6.39 1.77
C LEU A 192 -13.79 7.89 1.74
N LEU A 193 -13.40 8.41 0.57
CA LEU A 193 -13.07 9.81 0.38
C LEU A 193 -14.29 10.72 0.63
N ARG A 194 -15.47 10.32 0.13
CA ARG A 194 -16.76 10.94 0.47
C ARG A 194 -16.99 10.94 1.97
N PHE A 195 -16.80 9.81 2.64
CA PHE A 195 -16.98 9.72 4.09
C PHE A 195 -16.05 10.68 4.85
N VAL A 196 -14.76 10.74 4.47
CA VAL A 196 -13.77 11.65 5.07
C VAL A 196 -14.22 13.11 4.94
N LYS A 197 -14.66 13.53 3.74
CA LYS A 197 -15.20 14.86 3.48
C LYS A 197 -16.41 15.18 4.35
N HIS A 198 -17.47 14.37 4.29
CA HIS A 198 -18.73 14.66 5.00
C HIS A 198 -18.59 14.55 6.51
N ARG A 199 -17.65 13.75 7.02
CA ARG A 199 -17.31 13.70 8.44
C ARG A 199 -16.30 14.77 8.87
N ARG A 200 -15.81 15.59 7.94
CA ARG A 200 -14.81 16.65 8.17
C ARG A 200 -13.58 16.13 8.89
N ILE A 201 -13.12 14.94 8.50
CA ILE A 201 -11.94 14.31 9.09
C ILE A 201 -10.70 15.05 8.58
N THR A 202 -9.89 15.57 9.50
CA THR A 202 -8.72 16.39 9.20
C THR A 202 -7.42 15.58 9.18
N GLY A 203 -6.42 16.09 8.46
CA GLY A 203 -5.04 15.60 8.54
C GLY A 203 -4.81 14.20 7.94
N THR A 204 -5.60 13.79 6.95
CA THR A 204 -5.40 12.53 6.23
C THR A 204 -4.26 12.64 5.23
N VAL A 205 -3.33 11.68 5.25
CA VAL A 205 -2.21 11.58 4.29
C VAL A 205 -2.04 10.11 3.90
N TRP A 206 -1.84 9.83 2.61
CA TRP A 206 -1.64 8.48 2.11
C TRP A 206 -0.15 8.23 1.85
N LEU A 207 0.36 7.12 2.38
CA LEU A 207 1.69 6.59 2.08
C LEU A 207 1.51 5.24 1.40
N THR A 208 2.07 5.09 0.20
CA THR A 208 1.87 3.91 -0.65
C THR A 208 3.18 3.39 -1.25
N ALA A 209 3.17 2.16 -1.76
CA ALA A 209 4.35 1.47 -2.29
C ALA A 209 4.03 0.68 -3.58
N ASP A 210 4.46 -0.60 -3.67
CA ASP A 210 4.23 -1.55 -4.77
C ASP A 210 4.94 -1.23 -6.11
N VAL A 211 4.80 -0.03 -6.66
CA VAL A 211 5.15 0.29 -8.06
C VAL A 211 6.64 0.45 -8.40
N HIS A 212 7.52 0.27 -7.42
CA HIS A 212 8.99 0.29 -7.61
C HIS A 212 9.55 1.57 -8.28
N HIS A 213 8.95 2.72 -7.96
CA HIS A 213 9.49 4.05 -8.19
C HIS A 213 9.01 4.99 -7.08
N THR A 214 9.57 6.20 -7.00
CA THR A 214 9.11 7.20 -6.04
C THR A 214 8.40 8.37 -6.74
N SER A 215 7.31 8.85 -6.14
CA SER A 215 6.51 9.94 -6.69
C SER A 215 5.63 10.59 -5.63
N ALA A 216 5.16 11.81 -5.93
CA ALA A 216 4.18 12.51 -5.11
C ALA A 216 3.02 12.97 -5.98
N GLN A 217 1.80 12.68 -5.54
CA GLN A 217 0.57 12.97 -6.23
C GLN A 217 -0.30 13.85 -5.36
N HIS A 218 -0.83 14.92 -5.96
CA HIS A 218 -1.89 15.73 -5.34
C HIS A 218 -3.21 15.45 -6.03
N TYR A 219 -4.22 15.08 -5.26
CA TYR A 219 -5.56 14.79 -5.76
C TYR A 219 -6.45 15.99 -5.50
N GLN A 220 -7.17 16.44 -6.53
CA GLN A 220 -8.04 17.61 -6.39
C GLN A 220 -9.38 17.43 -7.11
N PRO A 221 -10.52 17.66 -6.44
CA PRO A 221 -11.85 17.47 -7.02
C PRO A 221 -12.09 18.24 -8.31
N SER A 222 -11.52 19.45 -8.43
CA SER A 222 -11.68 20.28 -9.63
C SER A 222 -10.99 19.72 -10.89
N ARG A 223 -10.16 18.68 -10.75
CA ARG A 223 -9.52 17.95 -11.86
C ARG A 223 -10.11 16.55 -12.06
N ALA A 224 -11.05 16.13 -11.22
CA ALA A 224 -11.51 14.76 -11.11
C ALA A 224 -12.85 14.53 -11.84
N ALA A 225 -13.09 13.30 -12.27
CA ALA A 225 -14.41 12.88 -12.72
C ALA A 225 -15.37 12.62 -11.55
N PHE A 226 -14.84 12.16 -10.41
CA PHE A 226 -15.55 12.10 -9.13
C PHE A 226 -15.12 13.25 -8.22
N ASP A 227 -16.00 14.17 -7.87
CA ASP A 227 -15.65 15.41 -7.15
C ASP A 227 -16.12 15.45 -5.67
N ASP A 228 -16.78 14.40 -5.18
CA ASP A 228 -17.28 14.36 -3.81
C ASP A 228 -16.23 13.91 -2.79
N PHE A 229 -15.09 14.61 -2.79
CA PHE A 229 -13.99 14.44 -1.84
C PHE A 229 -13.27 15.77 -1.55
N GLU A 230 -12.30 15.76 -0.64
CA GLU A 230 -11.46 16.93 -0.31
C GLU A 230 -10.03 16.67 -0.79
N PRO A 231 -9.25 17.69 -1.19
CA PRO A 231 -7.91 17.49 -1.72
C PRO A 231 -7.01 16.67 -0.78
N PHE A 232 -6.15 15.82 -1.31
CA PHE A 232 -5.22 15.05 -0.47
C PHE A 232 -3.92 14.73 -1.18
N TRP A 233 -2.92 14.34 -0.39
CA TRP A 233 -1.63 13.89 -0.89
C TRP A 233 -1.48 12.38 -0.75
N GLU A 234 -0.94 11.78 -1.81
CA GLU A 234 -0.31 10.46 -1.81
C GLU A 234 1.19 10.63 -2.01
N PHE A 235 1.96 9.91 -1.22
CA PHE A 235 3.41 9.80 -1.40
C PHE A 235 3.76 8.33 -1.61
N VAL A 236 4.29 8.04 -2.78
CA VAL A 236 4.73 6.71 -3.19
C VAL A 236 6.24 6.63 -2.97
N SER A 237 6.70 5.63 -2.21
CA SER A 237 8.13 5.43 -2.01
C SER A 237 8.53 3.97 -1.99
N GLY A 238 9.56 3.67 -2.78
CA GLY A 238 10.13 2.34 -2.96
C GLY A 238 10.74 2.21 -4.35
N PRO A 239 11.47 1.12 -4.62
CA PRO A 239 11.77 0.05 -3.67
C PRO A 239 13.04 0.36 -2.85
N LEU A 240 13.19 -0.30 -1.71
CA LEU A 240 14.45 -0.26 -0.94
C LEU A 240 15.54 -1.15 -1.56
N ASN A 241 15.15 -2.29 -2.13
CA ASN A 241 16.09 -3.23 -2.76
C ASN A 241 15.39 -4.18 -3.75
N ALA A 242 14.63 -3.63 -4.70
CA ALA A 242 13.95 -4.41 -5.75
C ALA A 242 14.20 -3.78 -7.13
N GLY A 243 13.95 -4.56 -8.19
CA GLY A 243 14.11 -4.07 -9.56
C GLY A 243 13.21 -2.86 -9.80
N ALA A 244 13.74 -1.75 -10.30
CA ALA A 244 12.96 -0.54 -10.53
C ALA A 244 12.27 -0.55 -11.90
N PHE A 245 11.10 0.09 -12.01
CA PHE A 245 10.26 0.09 -13.22
C PHE A 245 9.89 1.50 -13.66
N PRO A 246 9.55 1.71 -14.95
CA PRO A 246 9.02 2.97 -15.42
C PRO A 246 7.83 3.44 -14.60
N ALA A 247 7.64 4.76 -14.56
CA ALA A 247 6.54 5.34 -13.82
C ALA A 247 5.20 4.80 -14.35
N SER A 248 4.36 4.29 -13.46
CA SER A 248 3.00 3.86 -13.82
C SER A 248 2.20 5.03 -14.40
N GLU A 249 1.17 4.73 -15.19
CA GLU A 249 0.25 5.77 -15.68
C GLU A 249 -0.69 6.25 -14.56
N LEU A 250 -1.15 7.50 -14.66
CA LEU A 250 -2.16 8.04 -13.74
C LEU A 250 -3.57 7.86 -14.31
N ASP A 251 -4.48 7.48 -13.42
CA ASP A 251 -5.91 7.47 -13.66
C ASP A 251 -6.57 8.79 -13.24
N GLY A 252 -7.41 9.36 -14.10
CA GLY A 252 -8.09 10.64 -13.91
C GLY A 252 -9.31 10.64 -12.97
N THR A 253 -9.81 9.48 -12.51
CA THR A 253 -11.04 9.37 -11.71
C THR A 253 -11.05 10.30 -10.51
N PHE A 254 -9.92 10.40 -9.79
CA PHE A 254 -9.75 11.27 -8.62
C PHE A 254 -8.88 12.52 -8.89
N GLY A 255 -8.64 12.86 -10.15
CA GLY A 255 -7.94 14.07 -10.57
C GLY A 255 -6.50 14.24 -10.02
N PRO A 256 -5.65 13.20 -10.02
CA PRO A 256 -4.26 13.32 -9.59
C PRO A 256 -3.45 14.25 -10.50
N GLU A 257 -2.60 15.05 -9.88
CA GLU A 257 -1.48 15.71 -10.52
C GLU A 257 -0.19 15.07 -10.00
N ARG A 258 0.67 14.57 -10.91
CA ARG A 258 2.01 14.08 -10.56
C ARG A 258 2.95 15.25 -10.36
N VAL A 259 3.07 15.69 -9.13
CA VAL A 259 3.92 16.84 -8.76
C VAL A 259 5.39 16.46 -8.78
N PHE A 260 5.72 15.19 -8.52
CA PHE A 260 7.08 14.68 -8.58
C PHE A 260 7.10 13.20 -8.97
N VAL A 261 8.13 12.79 -9.72
CA VAL A 261 8.45 11.38 -9.98
C VAL A 261 9.93 11.20 -10.26
N LYS A 262 10.50 10.11 -9.75
CA LYS A 262 11.78 9.57 -10.20
C LYS A 262 11.63 8.07 -10.43
N ALA A 263 11.78 7.68 -11.68
CA ALA A 263 11.65 6.31 -12.17
C ALA A 263 12.66 6.08 -13.31
N PRO A 264 13.15 4.85 -13.51
CA PRO A 264 13.94 4.52 -14.70
C PRO A 264 13.08 4.55 -15.97
N THR A 265 13.72 4.62 -17.13
CA THR A 265 13.05 4.44 -18.43
C THR A 265 12.94 2.97 -18.84
N ALA A 266 13.84 2.12 -18.34
CA ALA A 266 13.85 0.69 -18.58
C ALA A 266 13.14 -0.07 -17.46
N SER A 267 12.56 -1.22 -17.80
CA SER A 267 11.92 -2.13 -16.83
C SER A 267 12.93 -3.00 -16.10
N ASN A 268 12.65 -3.27 -14.83
CA ASN A 268 13.40 -4.18 -13.96
C ASN A 268 14.90 -3.83 -13.87
N VAL A 269 15.21 -2.53 -13.70
CA VAL A 269 16.58 -2.06 -13.48
C VAL A 269 17.10 -2.61 -12.15
N SER A 270 18.26 -3.26 -12.18
CA SER A 270 18.88 -3.85 -10.99
C SER A 270 19.02 -2.84 -9.85
N PRO A 271 18.78 -3.22 -8.58
CA PRO A 271 19.07 -2.36 -7.42
C PRO A 271 20.50 -1.81 -7.38
N ALA A 272 21.46 -2.58 -7.90
CA ALA A 272 22.86 -2.14 -8.00
C ALA A 272 23.06 -0.97 -8.99
N GLY A 273 22.11 -0.75 -9.90
CA GLY A 273 22.10 0.36 -10.86
C GLY A 273 21.41 1.63 -10.34
N GLY A 274 20.97 1.66 -9.08
CA GLY A 274 20.28 2.79 -8.45
C GLY A 274 18.77 2.64 -8.42
N TYR A 275 18.05 3.78 -8.42
CA TYR A 275 16.59 3.86 -8.32
C TYR A 275 16.01 3.15 -7.09
N GLN A 276 16.75 3.20 -5.98
CA GLN A 276 16.30 2.72 -4.69
C GLN A 276 15.95 3.93 -3.82
N PHE A 277 14.76 3.90 -3.22
CA PHE A 277 14.15 5.05 -2.58
C PHE A 277 13.56 4.71 -1.23
N PHE A 278 13.47 5.72 -0.36
CA PHE A 278 12.70 5.65 0.87
C PHE A 278 12.06 7.00 1.19
N GLY A 279 10.96 6.96 1.95
CA GLY A 279 10.27 8.13 2.44
C GLY A 279 10.71 8.48 3.86
N GLU A 280 10.74 9.76 4.16
CA GLU A 280 10.91 10.28 5.52
C GLU A 280 9.74 11.22 5.83
N VAL A 281 9.14 11.04 7.00
CA VAL A 281 8.09 11.92 7.50
C VAL A 281 8.53 12.46 8.86
N ASP A 282 8.55 13.77 8.98
CA ASP A 282 8.87 14.48 10.21
C ASP A 282 7.65 15.31 10.63
N ILE A 283 7.29 15.26 11.92
CA ILE A 283 6.19 16.07 12.47
C ILE A 283 6.79 16.95 13.56
N ASP A 284 6.78 18.25 13.33
CA ASP A 284 7.31 19.22 14.28
C ASP A 284 6.48 19.22 15.57
N GLY A 285 7.15 19.20 16.73
CA GLY A 285 6.49 19.05 18.03
C GLY A 285 5.67 20.28 18.46
N ASP A 286 6.04 21.46 17.98
CA ASP A 286 5.44 22.73 18.41
C ASP A 286 4.33 23.18 17.45
N SER A 287 4.63 23.21 16.15
CA SER A 287 3.71 23.64 15.09
C SER A 287 2.77 22.53 14.62
N ALA A 288 3.14 21.26 14.85
CA ALA A 288 2.51 20.08 14.27
C ALA A 288 2.49 20.05 12.72
N GLU A 289 3.32 20.85 12.05
CA GLU A 289 3.52 20.73 10.60
C GLU A 289 4.19 19.38 10.27
N MET A 290 3.69 18.73 9.20
CA MET A 290 4.27 17.49 8.70
C MET A 290 5.13 17.79 7.48
N THR A 291 6.41 17.43 7.53
CA THR A 291 7.30 17.47 6.36
C THR A 291 7.51 16.08 5.82
N VAL A 292 7.07 15.84 4.59
CA VAL A 292 7.32 14.59 3.84
C VAL A 292 8.48 14.81 2.88
N ARG A 293 9.46 13.91 2.90
CA ARG A 293 10.61 13.92 2.00
C ARG A 293 10.71 12.59 1.27
N LEU A 294 10.90 12.64 -0.05
CA LEU A 294 11.24 11.46 -0.84
C LEU A 294 12.75 11.47 -1.07
N ARG A 295 13.40 10.36 -0.73
CA ARG A 295 14.87 10.26 -0.70
C ARG A 295 15.37 9.13 -1.57
N GLU A 296 16.58 9.32 -2.07
CA GLU A 296 17.40 8.25 -2.65
C GLU A 296 18.10 7.44 -1.55
N GLN A 297 18.55 6.23 -1.87
CA GLN A 297 19.19 5.32 -0.90
C GLN A 297 20.39 5.93 -0.15
N ASP A 298 21.09 6.91 -0.74
CA ASP A 298 22.23 7.61 -0.11
C ASP A 298 21.81 8.75 0.83
N GLY A 299 20.50 8.97 0.98
CA GLY A 299 19.91 10.01 1.80
C GLY A 299 19.64 11.33 1.07
N THR A 300 20.01 11.47 -0.21
CA THR A 300 19.72 12.67 -1.00
C THR A 300 18.22 12.95 -1.02
N VAL A 301 17.83 14.18 -0.66
CA VAL A 301 16.43 14.63 -0.74
C VAL A 301 16.11 14.97 -2.19
N LEU A 302 15.15 14.24 -2.77
CA LEU A 302 14.70 14.43 -4.14
C LEU A 302 13.48 15.36 -4.22
N PHE A 303 12.62 15.29 -3.21
CA PHE A 303 11.40 16.10 -3.11
C PHE A 303 11.06 16.36 -1.65
N THR A 304 10.47 17.52 -1.37
CA THR A 304 10.00 17.90 -0.02
C THR A 304 8.63 18.57 -0.13
N LYS A 305 7.71 18.18 0.76
CA LYS A 305 6.41 18.83 0.92
C LYS A 305 6.10 19.05 2.39
N VAL A 306 5.79 20.30 2.75
CA VAL A 306 5.25 20.65 4.07
C VAL A 306 3.73 20.69 3.99
N LEU A 307 3.08 19.99 4.92
CA LEU A 307 1.64 19.88 5.08
C LEU A 307 1.22 20.56 6.38
N ARG A 308 0.06 21.21 6.37
CA ARG A 308 -0.42 22.02 7.50
C ARG A 308 -1.46 21.25 8.32
N PRO A 309 -1.36 21.28 9.66
CA PRO A 309 -2.27 20.54 10.52
C PRO A 309 -3.70 21.11 10.48
N GLY A 310 -4.67 20.31 10.93
CA GLY A 310 -6.03 20.77 11.18
C GLY A 310 -6.91 21.03 9.95
N ARG A 311 -6.43 20.80 8.73
CA ARG A 311 -7.23 20.98 7.51
C ARG A 311 -8.06 19.76 7.16
N VAL A 312 -9.29 20.00 6.71
CA VAL A 312 -10.09 19.01 5.97
C VAL A 312 -9.68 19.19 4.51
N GLY A 313 -8.89 18.25 4.00
CA GLY A 313 -8.19 18.37 2.74
C GLY A 313 -6.83 19.09 2.85
N GLN A 314 -5.83 18.63 2.09
CA GLN A 314 -4.44 19.10 2.11
C GLN A 314 -4.01 19.77 0.80
#